data_AF-A0A1G1MKN5-F1
#
_entry.id   AF-A0A1G1MKN5-F1
#
_cell.length_a   1.000
_cell.length_b   1.000
_cell.length_c   1.000
_cell.angle_alpha   90.00
_cell.angle_beta   90.00
_cell.angle_gamma   90.00
#
_symmetry.space_group_name_H-M   'P 1'
#
loop_
_entity.id
_entity.type
_entity.pdbx_description
1 polymer ?
#
loop_
_entity_poly.entity_id
_entity_poly.type
_entity_poly.pdbx_seq_one_letter_code
_entity_poly.pdbx_strand_id
1 'polypeptide(L)'
;MVEDFSVAASSRAKKYSSIKYTLSILDTIYELLLLWVFLGTGLSRGLAELIVKFTDNSLIIVPVYVLIISCAYYCLSFPENFYRSYVLEHKFSLSTQKISDWLLDQVKAGAISYVISIILIGAFYYILGSFSGTWWLVISILWICFSLIFARLTPIVIIPLFFKYKKLSDDTLRARIMNLADKMKVKILDCFEIDFSKKTLKANAAFVGMGATRRVILADTLKDKYSYDEIEVILAHEFAHYKLKHLSKLIFVSSIAIIISFYLIFKTSGSLLHFFGLASLSDIAALPVILVYFFLFGIITRPFENYISRRLETNADKMALEVTGQRGAFMSMMDKL
;
A
#
# COMPACT_ATOMS: atom_id res chain seq x y z
N MET A 1 39.70 4.18 1.41
CA MET A 1 38.65 5.21 1.64
C MET A 1 37.29 4.87 1.04
N VAL A 2 37.19 4.03 -0.01
CA VAL A 2 35.89 3.53 -0.53
C VAL A 2 35.34 2.35 0.31
N GLU A 3 36.21 1.55 0.94
CA GLU A 3 35.80 0.41 1.79
C GLU A 3 35.17 0.82 3.14
N ASP A 4 35.66 1.87 3.81
CA ASP A 4 35.11 2.29 5.11
C ASP A 4 33.71 2.93 5.01
N PHE A 5 33.41 3.60 3.88
CA PHE A 5 32.08 4.18 3.67
C PHE A 5 31.02 3.09 3.46
N SER A 6 31.38 1.95 2.85
CA SER A 6 30.44 0.86 2.56
C SER A 6 30.07 0.03 3.80
N VAL A 7 31.01 -0.21 4.72
CA VAL A 7 30.76 -1.04 5.91
C VAL A 7 29.88 -0.30 6.93
N ALA A 8 30.16 0.98 7.19
CA ALA A 8 29.37 1.79 8.11
C ALA A 8 27.96 2.08 7.57
N ALA A 9 27.82 2.39 6.27
CA ALA A 9 26.53 2.54 5.61
C ALA A 9 25.74 1.22 5.61
N SER A 10 26.39 0.09 5.31
CA SER A 10 25.78 -1.24 5.36
C SER A 10 25.32 -1.61 6.77
N SER A 11 26.12 -1.33 7.81
CA SER A 11 25.75 -1.56 9.22
C SER A 11 24.54 -0.72 9.64
N ARG A 12 24.52 0.57 9.25
CA ARG A 12 23.38 1.47 9.51
C ARG A 12 22.11 0.98 8.80
N ALA A 13 22.21 0.61 7.52
CA ALA A 13 21.09 0.06 6.75
C ALA A 13 20.56 -1.25 7.35
N LYS A 14 21.45 -2.17 7.73
CA LYS A 14 21.08 -3.42 8.42
C LYS A 14 20.34 -3.16 9.74
N LYS A 15 20.83 -2.21 10.54
CA LYS A 15 20.17 -1.82 11.80
C LYS A 15 18.78 -1.23 11.57
N TYR A 16 18.65 -0.34 10.59
CA TYR A 16 17.36 0.24 10.20
C TYR A 16 16.36 -0.85 9.78
N SER A 17 16.77 -1.73 8.86
CA SER A 17 15.92 -2.81 8.36
C SER A 17 15.57 -3.81 9.45
N SER A 18 16.53 -4.18 10.31
CA SER A 18 16.28 -5.07 11.45
C SER A 18 15.22 -4.49 12.39
N ILE A 19 15.33 -3.21 12.77
CA ILE A 19 14.31 -2.56 13.60
C ILE A 19 12.95 -2.60 12.90
N LYS A 20 12.87 -2.27 11.62
CA LYS A 20 11.61 -2.31 10.87
C LYS A 20 11.00 -3.71 10.79
N TYR A 21 11.80 -4.74 10.55
CA TYR A 21 11.32 -6.11 10.53
C TYR A 21 10.82 -6.56 11.90
N THR A 22 11.58 -6.27 12.97
CA THR A 22 11.14 -6.55 14.34
C THR A 22 9.83 -5.85 14.66
N LEU A 23 9.73 -4.55 14.39
CA LEU A 23 8.48 -3.82 14.59
C LEU A 23 7.34 -4.43 13.76
N SER A 24 7.56 -4.80 12.49
CA SER A 24 6.52 -5.41 11.65
C SER A 24 6.04 -6.76 12.18
N ILE A 25 6.92 -7.57 12.76
CA ILE A 25 6.54 -8.85 13.39
C ILE A 25 5.75 -8.59 14.67
N LEU A 26 6.24 -7.69 15.53
CA LEU A 26 5.55 -7.34 16.78
C LEU A 26 4.17 -6.75 16.53
N ASP A 27 4.08 -5.85 15.55
CA ASP A 27 2.82 -5.25 15.10
C ASP A 27 1.85 -6.32 14.57
N THR A 28 2.35 -7.28 13.79
CA THR A 28 1.54 -8.39 13.29
C THR A 28 0.94 -9.23 14.45
N ILE A 29 1.74 -9.51 15.49
CA ILE A 29 1.28 -10.25 16.67
C ILE A 29 0.31 -9.40 17.49
N TYR A 30 0.61 -8.11 17.65
CA TYR A 30 -0.20 -7.16 18.41
C TYR A 30 -1.59 -6.98 17.80
N GLU A 31 -1.70 -6.83 16.48
CA GLU A 31 -2.99 -6.71 15.78
C GLU A 31 -3.85 -7.96 15.96
N LEU A 32 -3.27 -9.17 15.86
CA LEU A 32 -3.99 -10.41 16.15
C LEU A 32 -4.49 -10.49 17.59
N LEU A 33 -3.63 -10.11 18.55
CA LEU A 33 -4.00 -10.08 19.96
C LEU A 33 -5.12 -9.08 20.22
N LEU A 34 -5.07 -7.88 19.62
CA LEU A 34 -6.14 -6.89 19.73
C LEU A 34 -7.46 -7.43 19.19
N LEU A 35 -7.46 -8.02 17.98
CA LEU A 35 -8.66 -8.63 17.40
C LEU A 35 -9.20 -9.76 18.27
N TRP A 36 -8.32 -10.62 18.79
CA TRP A 36 -8.69 -11.74 19.63
C TRP A 36 -9.27 -11.29 20.97
N VAL A 37 -8.68 -10.29 21.63
CA VAL A 37 -9.22 -9.70 22.86
C VAL A 37 -10.55 -9.01 22.58
N PHE A 38 -10.64 -8.22 21.51
CA PHE A 38 -11.86 -7.48 21.16
C PHE A 38 -13.06 -8.40 20.88
N LEU A 39 -12.81 -9.54 20.22
CA LEU A 39 -13.82 -10.58 19.99
C LEU A 39 -14.07 -11.43 21.25
N GLY A 40 -13.02 -11.93 21.90
CA GLY A 40 -13.10 -12.87 23.01
C GLY A 40 -13.70 -12.29 24.29
N THR A 41 -13.55 -10.98 24.52
CA THR A 41 -14.19 -10.28 25.64
C THR A 41 -15.63 -9.86 25.36
N GLY A 42 -16.11 -10.03 24.12
CA GLY A 42 -17.43 -9.57 23.70
C GLY A 42 -17.57 -8.06 23.49
N LEU A 43 -16.46 -7.29 23.54
CA LEU A 43 -16.47 -5.84 23.32
C LEU A 43 -17.07 -5.45 21.96
N SER A 44 -16.76 -6.23 20.91
CA SER A 44 -17.37 -6.09 19.58
C SER A 44 -18.90 -6.12 19.62
N ARG A 45 -19.46 -7.12 20.33
CA ARG A 45 -20.90 -7.29 20.49
C ARG A 45 -21.51 -6.19 21.36
N GLY A 46 -20.89 -5.91 22.50
CA GLY A 46 -21.36 -4.86 23.42
C GLY A 46 -21.38 -3.48 22.75
N LEU A 47 -20.42 -3.18 21.88
CA LEU A 47 -20.41 -1.97 21.08
C LEU A 47 -21.56 -1.93 20.07
N ALA A 48 -21.77 -3.03 19.32
CA ALA A 48 -22.88 -3.12 18.37
C ALA A 48 -24.24 -2.94 19.07
N GLU A 49 -24.45 -3.65 20.19
CA GLU A 49 -25.67 -3.53 21.02
C GLU A 49 -25.85 -2.11 21.57
N LEU A 50 -24.77 -1.45 22.00
CA LEU A 50 -24.82 -0.07 22.48
C LEU A 50 -25.28 0.89 21.38
N ILE A 51 -24.77 0.74 20.15
CA ILE A 51 -25.15 1.62 19.03
C ILE A 51 -26.62 1.41 18.65
N VAL A 52 -27.07 0.15 18.60
CA VAL A 52 -28.47 -0.18 18.25
C VAL A 52 -29.46 0.40 19.25
N LYS A 53 -29.10 0.55 20.53
CA LYS A 53 -29.94 1.26 21.52
C LYS A 53 -30.28 2.71 21.14
N PHE A 54 -29.46 3.36 20.32
CA PHE A 54 -29.67 4.74 19.87
C PHE A 54 -30.29 4.84 18.47
N THR A 55 -30.15 3.82 17.63
CA THR A 55 -30.64 3.84 16.24
C THR A 55 -30.76 2.45 15.65
N ASP A 56 -31.87 2.19 14.95
CA ASP A 56 -32.08 0.97 14.15
C ASP A 56 -31.67 1.14 12.68
N ASN A 57 -31.29 2.36 12.27
CA ASN A 57 -30.92 2.64 10.88
C ASN A 57 -29.52 2.10 10.56
N SER A 58 -29.47 1.08 9.69
CA SER A 58 -28.22 0.44 9.22
C SER A 58 -27.26 1.42 8.53
N LEU A 59 -27.77 2.49 7.90
CA LEU A 59 -26.95 3.55 7.30
C LEU A 59 -26.19 4.38 8.34
N ILE A 60 -26.60 4.34 9.61
CA ILE A 60 -25.94 5.04 10.72
C ILE A 60 -25.10 4.05 11.53
N ILE A 61 -25.60 2.84 11.76
CA ILE A 61 -24.91 1.82 12.57
C ILE A 61 -23.51 1.52 12.00
N VAL A 62 -23.40 1.26 10.70
CA VAL A 62 -22.11 0.89 10.08
C VAL A 62 -21.08 2.02 10.20
N PRO A 63 -21.36 3.28 9.78
CA PRO A 63 -20.41 4.38 9.95
C PRO A 63 -19.99 4.61 11.41
N VAL A 64 -20.94 4.62 12.35
CA VAL A 64 -20.63 4.87 13.78
C VAL A 64 -19.76 3.76 14.36
N TYR A 65 -20.09 2.50 14.07
CA TYR A 65 -19.31 1.35 14.53
C TYR A 65 -17.88 1.39 13.97
N VAL A 66 -17.74 1.62 12.66
CA VAL A 66 -16.45 1.74 11.99
C VAL A 66 -15.66 2.93 12.53
N LEU A 67 -16.30 4.06 12.83
CA LEU A 67 -15.64 5.24 13.39
C LEU A 67 -15.05 4.95 14.77
N ILE A 68 -15.85 4.37 15.67
CA ILE A 68 -15.42 4.07 17.05
C ILE A 68 -14.24 3.10 17.04
N ILE A 69 -14.32 2.01 16.26
CA ILE A 69 -13.22 1.05 16.15
C ILE A 69 -12.00 1.68 15.49
N SER A 70 -12.18 2.49 14.45
CA SER A 70 -11.07 3.16 13.78
C SER A 70 -10.36 4.13 14.71
N CYS A 71 -11.10 4.89 15.52
CA CYS A 71 -10.55 5.80 16.54
C CYS A 71 -9.83 5.03 17.65
N ALA A 72 -10.43 3.95 18.15
CA ALA A 72 -9.81 3.10 19.18
C ALA A 72 -8.51 2.48 18.66
N TYR A 73 -8.55 1.90 17.45
CA TYR A 73 -7.38 1.34 16.78
C TYR A 73 -6.30 2.40 16.54
N TYR A 74 -6.67 3.59 16.06
CA TYR A 74 -5.73 4.69 15.86
C TYR A 74 -5.05 5.09 17.17
N CYS A 75 -5.78 5.21 18.28
CA CYS A 75 -5.20 5.54 19.59
C CYS A 75 -4.23 4.46 20.08
N LEU A 76 -4.59 3.19 19.92
CA LEU A 76 -3.78 2.05 20.35
C LEU A 76 -2.49 1.89 19.52
N SER A 77 -2.59 2.09 18.21
CA SER A 77 -1.47 2.00 17.26
C SER A 77 -0.62 3.27 17.18
N PHE A 78 -1.11 4.41 17.70
CA PHE A 78 -0.44 5.70 17.59
C PHE A 78 1.02 5.69 18.08
N PRO A 79 1.37 5.13 19.26
CA PRO A 79 2.76 5.16 19.74
C PRO A 79 3.73 4.43 18.81
N GLU A 80 3.30 3.27 18.29
CA GLU A 80 4.05 2.46 17.35
C GLU A 80 4.21 3.21 16.02
N ASN A 81 3.12 3.72 15.46
CA ASN A 81 3.12 4.43 14.18
C ASN A 81 3.98 5.71 14.26
N PHE A 82 3.87 6.46 15.36
CA PHE A 82 4.72 7.63 15.61
C PHE A 82 6.19 7.24 15.69
N TYR A 83 6.53 6.18 16.42
CA TYR A 83 7.91 5.71 16.49
C TYR A 83 8.42 5.25 15.12
N ARG A 84 7.67 4.42 14.40
CA ARG A 84 8.08 3.83 13.12
C ARG A 84 8.17 4.87 12.00
N SER A 85 7.16 5.71 11.84
CA SER A 85 7.02 6.60 10.68
C SER A 85 7.63 7.98 10.90
N TYR A 86 7.73 8.45 12.15
CA TYR A 86 8.35 9.74 12.47
C TYR A 86 9.73 9.57 13.10
N VAL A 87 9.80 9.00 14.32
CA VAL A 87 11.05 8.97 15.11
C VAL A 87 12.15 8.18 14.41
N LEU A 88 11.84 6.98 13.92
CA LEU A 88 12.81 6.11 13.27
C LEU A 88 13.31 6.69 11.95
N GLU A 89 12.43 7.28 11.14
CA GLU A 89 12.83 7.92 9.89
C GLU A 89 13.76 9.13 10.15
N HIS A 90 13.49 9.94 11.18
CA HIS A 90 14.37 11.05 11.59
C HIS A 90 15.69 10.56 12.18
N LYS A 91 15.65 9.52 13.03
CA LYS A 91 16.84 8.88 13.62
C LYS A 91 17.81 8.38 12.55
N PHE A 92 17.27 7.90 11.43
CA PHE A 92 18.06 7.44 10.30
C PHE A 92 18.26 8.50 9.20
N SER A 93 17.88 9.76 9.43
CA SER A 93 18.07 10.88 8.49
C SER A 93 17.41 10.62 7.14
N LEU A 94 16.22 10.02 7.16
CA LEU A 94 15.43 9.66 5.98
C LEU A 94 14.21 10.57 5.80
N SER A 95 13.85 11.36 6.82
CA SER A 95 12.75 12.32 6.79
C SER A 95 13.21 13.72 7.17
N THR A 96 12.61 14.70 6.52
CA THR A 96 12.70 16.16 6.78
C THR A 96 11.38 16.72 7.30
N GLN A 97 10.38 15.85 7.49
CA GLN A 97 9.01 16.25 7.78
C GLN A 97 8.89 16.84 9.18
N LYS A 98 8.27 18.01 9.31
CA LYS A 98 7.94 18.56 10.63
C LYS A 98 6.85 17.73 11.30
N ILE A 99 6.87 17.65 12.63
CA ILE A 99 5.87 16.89 13.39
C ILE A 99 4.43 17.38 13.13
N SER A 100 4.23 18.70 12.94
CA SER A 100 2.93 19.28 12.59
C SER A 100 2.43 18.79 11.23
N ASP A 101 3.31 18.75 10.23
CA ASP A 101 2.98 18.29 8.89
C ASP A 101 2.72 16.79 8.88
N TRP A 102 3.46 16.04 9.69
CA TRP A 102 3.23 14.61 9.91
C TRP A 102 1.86 14.35 10.54
N LEU A 103 1.50 15.06 11.61
CA LEU A 103 0.18 14.93 12.26
C LEU A 103 -0.96 15.27 11.28
N LEU A 104 -0.83 16.35 10.50
CA LEU A 104 -1.80 16.70 9.48
C LEU A 104 -1.95 15.63 8.41
N ASP A 105 -0.85 15.01 7.98
CA ASP A 105 -0.88 13.88 7.06
C ASP A 105 -1.57 12.65 7.67
N GLN A 106 -1.35 12.36 8.96
CA GLN A 106 -2.04 11.26 9.64
C GLN A 106 -3.56 11.49 9.70
N VAL A 107 -4.00 12.71 10.05
CA VAL A 107 -5.43 13.06 10.10
C VAL A 107 -6.06 12.99 8.71
N LYS A 108 -5.40 13.54 7.68
CA LYS A 108 -5.87 13.46 6.29
C LYS A 108 -5.96 12.01 5.81
N ALA A 109 -4.94 11.20 6.06
CA ALA A 109 -4.94 9.78 5.70
C ALA A 109 -6.06 9.01 6.43
N GLY A 110 -6.23 9.24 7.73
CA GLY A 110 -7.30 8.65 8.53
C GLY A 110 -8.69 9.01 8.01
N ALA A 111 -8.93 10.27 7.66
CA ALA A 111 -10.20 10.71 7.10
C ALA A 111 -10.51 10.05 5.74
N ILE A 112 -9.52 9.97 4.85
CA ILE A 112 -9.65 9.30 3.54
C ILE A 112 -9.94 7.81 3.75
N SER A 113 -9.17 7.14 4.62
CA SER A 113 -9.37 5.72 4.94
C SER A 113 -10.73 5.46 5.54
N TYR A 114 -11.23 6.33 6.42
CA TYR A 114 -12.57 6.20 7.01
C TYR A 114 -13.66 6.29 5.94
N VAL A 115 -13.61 7.28 5.05
CA VAL A 115 -14.58 7.44 3.95
C VAL A 115 -14.58 6.22 3.02
N ILE A 116 -13.41 5.70 2.66
CA ILE A 116 -13.32 4.48 1.85
C ILE A 116 -13.88 3.28 2.62
N SER A 117 -13.57 3.15 3.91
CA SER A 117 -14.02 2.03 4.74
C SER A 117 -15.53 1.97 4.85
N ILE A 118 -16.21 3.11 5.10
CA ILE A 118 -17.68 3.11 5.20
C ILE A 118 -18.35 2.73 3.88
N ILE A 119 -17.77 3.11 2.73
CA ILE A 119 -18.29 2.74 1.41
C ILE A 119 -18.15 1.23 1.20
N LEU A 120 -16.95 0.69 1.43
CA LEU A 120 -16.67 -0.74 1.22
C LEU A 120 -17.41 -1.64 2.20
N ILE A 121 -17.40 -1.29 3.49
CA ILE A 121 -18.07 -2.06 4.54
C ILE A 121 -19.60 -1.93 4.39
N GLY A 122 -20.12 -0.74 4.07
CA GLY A 122 -21.53 -0.56 3.77
C GLY A 122 -21.98 -1.41 2.57
N ALA A 123 -21.21 -1.40 1.48
CA ALA A 123 -21.47 -2.27 0.32
C ALA A 123 -21.36 -3.76 0.67
N PHE A 124 -20.39 -4.13 1.50
CA PHE A 124 -20.22 -5.50 2.01
C PHE A 124 -21.47 -5.99 2.73
N TYR A 125 -21.97 -5.24 3.71
CA TYR A 125 -23.17 -5.62 4.48
C TYR A 125 -24.44 -5.60 3.63
N TYR A 126 -24.56 -4.66 2.70
CA TYR A 126 -25.67 -4.63 1.73
C TYR A 126 -25.69 -5.90 0.86
N ILE A 127 -24.52 -6.34 0.36
CA ILE A 127 -24.38 -7.54 -0.46
C ILE A 127 -24.66 -8.80 0.36
N LEU A 128 -24.20 -8.87 1.61
CA LEU A 128 -24.52 -10.00 2.51
C LEU A 128 -26.02 -10.17 2.69
N GLY A 129 -26.76 -9.07 2.88
CA GLY A 129 -28.22 -9.11 3.02
C GLY A 129 -28.94 -9.47 1.73
N SER A 130 -28.40 -9.07 0.58
CA SER A 130 -29.08 -9.21 -0.73
C SER A 130 -28.76 -10.50 -1.48
N PHE A 131 -27.60 -11.13 -1.24
CA PHE A 131 -27.07 -12.27 -2.01
C PHE A 131 -26.64 -13.44 -1.12
N SER A 132 -27.53 -13.93 -0.25
CA SER A 132 -27.19 -14.88 0.83
C SER A 132 -26.47 -16.18 0.42
N GLY A 133 -26.55 -16.62 -0.84
CA GLY A 133 -25.82 -17.80 -1.36
C GLY A 133 -24.63 -17.52 -2.29
N THR A 134 -24.48 -16.29 -2.79
CA THR A 134 -23.49 -15.92 -3.82
C THR A 134 -22.71 -14.65 -3.48
N TRP A 135 -22.91 -14.08 -2.28
CA TRP A 135 -22.28 -12.84 -1.83
C TRP A 135 -20.75 -12.88 -1.99
N TRP A 136 -20.11 -14.03 -1.74
CA TRP A 136 -18.66 -14.18 -1.81
C TRP A 136 -18.12 -13.90 -3.22
N LEU A 137 -18.88 -14.28 -4.25
CA LEU A 137 -18.50 -14.02 -5.63
C LEU A 137 -18.79 -12.57 -6.02
N VAL A 138 -19.99 -12.08 -5.68
CA VAL A 138 -20.41 -10.70 -5.95
C VAL A 138 -19.42 -9.71 -5.32
N ILE A 139 -19.02 -9.96 -4.07
CA ILE A 139 -18.09 -9.10 -3.36
C ILE A 139 -16.66 -9.23 -3.86
N SER A 140 -16.25 -10.42 -4.30
CA SER A 140 -14.94 -10.59 -4.95
C SER A 140 -14.87 -9.73 -6.21
N ILE A 141 -15.91 -9.76 -7.05
CA ILE A 141 -15.99 -8.93 -8.26
C ILE A 141 -15.98 -7.45 -7.90
N LEU A 142 -16.79 -7.03 -6.92
CA LEU A 142 -16.81 -5.64 -6.45
C LEU A 142 -15.42 -5.21 -5.97
N TRP A 143 -14.75 -6.03 -5.17
CA TRP A 143 -13.42 -5.75 -4.63
C TRP A 143 -12.36 -5.66 -5.73
N ILE A 144 -12.39 -6.55 -6.73
CA ILE A 144 -11.49 -6.50 -7.88
C ILE A 144 -11.72 -5.21 -8.68
N CYS A 145 -12.98 -4.90 -9.02
CA CYS A 145 -13.33 -3.67 -9.73
C CYS A 145 -12.91 -2.43 -8.94
N PHE A 146 -13.20 -2.38 -7.64
CA PHE A 146 -12.79 -1.31 -6.76
C PHE A 146 -11.26 -1.16 -6.74
N SER A 147 -10.51 -2.26 -6.59
CA SER A 147 -9.05 -2.24 -6.55
C SER A 147 -8.44 -1.69 -7.84
N LEU A 148 -9.02 -2.03 -9.00
CA LEU A 148 -8.60 -1.49 -10.30
C LEU A 148 -8.88 0.01 -10.43
N ILE A 149 -10.08 0.44 -10.02
CA ILE A 149 -10.45 1.86 -10.02
C ILE A 149 -9.56 2.63 -9.05
N PHE A 150 -9.38 2.11 -7.85
CA PHE A 150 -8.58 2.73 -6.80
C PHE A 150 -7.12 2.85 -7.22
N ALA A 151 -6.50 1.79 -7.76
CA ALA A 151 -5.14 1.85 -8.30
C ALA A 151 -4.97 2.94 -9.38
N ARG A 152 -6.01 3.20 -10.17
CA ARG A 152 -6.02 4.28 -11.17
C ARG A 152 -6.24 5.67 -10.55
N LEU A 153 -7.09 5.77 -9.53
CA LEU A 153 -7.38 7.03 -8.85
C LEU A 153 -6.24 7.47 -7.94
N THR A 154 -5.51 6.55 -7.32
CA THR A 154 -4.44 6.86 -6.36
C THR A 154 -3.44 7.90 -6.86
N PRO A 155 -2.77 7.74 -8.02
CA PRO A 155 -1.80 8.73 -8.49
C PRO A 155 -2.42 10.06 -8.94
N ILE A 156 -3.72 10.09 -9.24
CA ILE A 156 -4.41 11.26 -9.83
C ILE A 156 -5.17 12.06 -8.77
N VAL A 157 -5.66 11.40 -7.72
CA VAL A 157 -6.52 11.98 -6.69
C VAL A 157 -5.85 11.89 -5.32
N ILE A 158 -5.35 10.72 -4.92
CA ILE A 158 -4.85 10.49 -3.56
C ILE A 158 -3.47 11.12 -3.35
N ILE A 159 -2.48 10.78 -4.18
CA ILE A 159 -1.12 11.33 -4.03
C ILE A 159 -1.10 12.87 -4.07
N PRO A 160 -1.84 13.57 -4.96
CA PRO A 160 -1.87 15.03 -4.96
C PRO A 160 -2.42 15.69 -3.68
N LEU A 161 -3.15 14.95 -2.82
CA LEU A 161 -3.58 15.47 -1.50
C LEU A 161 -2.41 15.58 -0.52
N PHE A 162 -1.30 14.89 -0.80
CA PHE A 162 -0.11 14.86 0.05
C PHE A 162 1.08 15.57 -0.59
N PHE A 163 1.19 15.58 -1.92
CA PHE A 163 2.34 16.08 -2.65
C PHE A 163 1.91 16.94 -3.84
N LYS A 164 2.77 17.88 -4.26
CA LYS A 164 2.53 18.70 -5.45
C LYS A 164 3.27 18.14 -6.65
N TYR A 165 2.57 18.17 -7.78
CA TYR A 165 3.15 17.87 -9.08
C TYR A 165 3.48 19.16 -9.81
N LYS A 166 4.62 19.18 -10.49
CA LYS A 166 4.96 20.17 -11.52
C LYS A 166 5.53 19.46 -12.75
N LYS A 167 5.52 20.11 -13.91
CA LYS A 167 6.21 19.56 -15.08
C LYS A 167 7.72 19.52 -14.80
N LEU A 168 8.40 18.51 -15.33
CA LEU A 168 9.85 18.42 -15.23
C LEU A 168 10.47 19.62 -15.97
N SER A 169 11.24 20.43 -15.23
CA SER A 169 11.87 21.65 -15.74
C SER A 169 13.15 21.41 -16.54
N ASP A 170 13.71 20.21 -16.43
CA ASP A 170 14.98 19.82 -17.05
C ASP A 170 14.74 19.27 -18.46
N ASP A 171 14.91 20.12 -19.48
CA ASP A 171 14.65 19.74 -20.87
C ASP A 171 15.61 18.66 -21.38
N THR A 172 16.87 18.65 -20.92
CA THR A 172 17.84 17.63 -21.31
C THR A 172 17.44 16.26 -20.76
N LEU A 173 17.14 16.18 -19.46
CA LEU A 173 16.68 14.95 -18.85
C LEU A 173 15.34 14.51 -19.45
N ARG A 174 14.39 15.44 -19.64
CA ARG A 174 13.11 15.15 -20.30
C ARG A 174 13.30 14.54 -21.68
N ALA A 175 14.16 15.10 -22.53
CA ALA A 175 14.46 14.56 -23.86
C ALA A 175 15.06 13.13 -23.79
N ARG A 176 15.98 12.88 -22.85
CA ARG A 176 16.53 11.53 -22.62
C ARG A 176 15.45 10.53 -22.25
N ILE A 177 14.52 10.91 -21.37
CA ILE A 177 13.40 10.04 -20.94
C ILE A 177 12.47 9.74 -22.10
N MET A 178 12.11 10.75 -22.90
CA MET A 178 11.27 10.56 -24.09
C MET A 178 11.94 9.60 -25.09
N ASN A 179 13.24 9.79 -25.36
CA ASN A 179 14.01 8.91 -26.25
C ASN A 179 14.08 7.46 -25.72
N LEU A 180 14.29 7.27 -24.42
CA LEU A 180 14.26 5.95 -23.79
C LEU A 180 12.89 5.29 -23.94
N ALA A 181 11.82 6.06 -23.69
CA ALA A 181 10.45 5.58 -23.83
C ALA A 181 10.18 5.12 -25.27
N ASP A 182 10.60 5.89 -26.27
CA ASP A 182 10.49 5.53 -27.68
C ASP A 182 11.31 4.28 -28.04
N LYS A 183 12.56 4.19 -27.57
CA LYS A 183 13.42 3.00 -27.73
C LYS A 183 12.77 1.74 -27.14
N MET A 184 12.10 1.88 -26.00
CA MET A 184 11.38 0.78 -25.34
C MET A 184 9.96 0.57 -25.88
N LYS A 185 9.49 1.42 -26.80
CA LYS A 185 8.13 1.45 -27.36
C LYS A 185 7.04 1.67 -26.30
N VAL A 186 7.33 2.51 -25.31
CA VAL A 186 6.43 2.91 -24.24
C VAL A 186 5.88 4.31 -24.53
N LYS A 187 4.56 4.42 -24.67
CA LYS A 187 3.91 5.72 -24.85
C LYS A 187 3.77 6.43 -23.51
N ILE A 188 4.34 7.62 -23.39
CA ILE A 188 4.23 8.50 -22.23
C ILE A 188 3.69 9.87 -22.66
N LEU A 189 2.88 10.49 -21.81
CA LEU A 189 2.28 11.80 -22.03
C LEU A 189 3.31 12.91 -21.83
N ASP A 190 3.93 12.93 -20.64
CA ASP A 190 4.98 13.89 -20.29
C ASP A 190 5.70 13.42 -19.02
N CYS A 191 6.76 14.15 -18.64
CA CYS A 191 7.52 13.94 -17.41
C CYS A 191 7.16 15.00 -16.36
N PHE A 192 6.94 14.54 -15.13
CA PHE A 192 6.56 15.37 -13.99
C PHE A 192 7.55 15.19 -12.85
N GLU A 193 7.65 16.22 -12.02
CA GLU A 193 8.43 16.24 -10.79
C GLU A 193 7.48 16.30 -9.60
N ILE A 194 7.76 15.51 -8.55
CA ILE A 194 7.02 15.47 -7.29
C ILE A 194 7.90 15.92 -6.13
N ASP A 195 7.35 16.75 -5.23
CA ASP A 195 8.07 17.41 -4.14
C ASP A 195 8.29 16.54 -2.89
N PHE A 196 8.91 15.37 -3.08
CA PHE A 196 9.20 14.42 -2.01
C PHE A 196 10.14 14.98 -0.93
N SER A 197 11.07 15.85 -1.30
CA SER A 197 12.05 16.47 -0.40
C SER A 197 11.44 17.19 0.81
N LYS A 198 10.16 17.60 0.72
CA LYS A 198 9.42 18.20 1.84
C LYS A 198 9.17 17.24 3.01
N LYS A 199 9.21 15.93 2.75
CA LYS A 199 8.87 14.90 3.74
C LYS A 199 9.92 13.82 3.87
N THR A 200 10.59 13.47 2.78
CA THR A 200 11.51 12.35 2.70
C THR A 200 12.76 12.71 1.90
N LEU A 201 13.88 12.09 2.26
CA LEU A 201 15.15 12.20 1.54
C LEU A 201 15.40 11.02 0.59
N LYS A 202 14.44 10.09 0.54
CA LYS A 202 14.50 8.87 -0.29
C LYS A 202 14.21 9.21 -1.74
N ALA A 203 15.08 8.73 -2.61
CA ALA A 203 14.89 8.82 -4.05
C ALA A 203 13.77 7.88 -4.51
N ASN A 204 12.98 8.32 -5.48
CA ASN A 204 11.96 7.49 -6.10
C ASN A 204 11.65 7.98 -7.51
N ALA A 205 11.30 7.06 -8.39
CA ALA A 205 10.75 7.33 -9.71
C ALA A 205 9.57 6.37 -9.91
N ALA A 206 8.53 6.83 -10.59
CA ALA A 206 7.38 6.00 -10.85
C ALA A 206 6.87 6.22 -12.27
N PHE A 207 6.55 5.11 -12.94
CA PHE A 207 5.78 5.15 -14.17
C PHE A 207 4.30 4.83 -13.88
N VAL A 208 3.43 5.83 -13.96
CA VAL A 208 2.02 5.71 -13.54
C VAL A 208 1.05 6.06 -14.64
N GLY A 209 -0.21 5.64 -14.47
CA GLY A 209 -1.31 5.94 -15.37
C GLY A 209 -1.62 4.82 -16.36
N MET A 210 -2.68 5.00 -17.15
CA MET A 210 -3.18 3.97 -18.07
C MET A 210 -3.54 4.58 -19.43
N GLY A 211 -3.29 3.82 -20.51
CA GLY A 211 -3.57 4.25 -21.89
C GLY A 211 -2.81 5.53 -22.25
N ALA A 212 -3.54 6.55 -22.70
CA ALA A 212 -3.00 7.84 -23.13
C ALA A 212 -2.58 8.77 -21.96
N THR A 213 -2.89 8.41 -20.71
CA THR A 213 -2.61 9.26 -19.52
C THR A 213 -1.33 8.89 -18.78
N ARG A 214 -0.56 7.94 -19.32
CA ARG A 214 0.68 7.44 -18.72
C ARG A 214 1.70 8.55 -18.61
N ARG A 215 2.37 8.66 -17.48
CA ARG A 215 3.32 9.72 -17.19
C ARG A 215 4.45 9.22 -16.32
N VAL A 216 5.62 9.84 -16.45
CA VAL A 216 6.75 9.62 -15.57
C VAL A 216 6.69 10.63 -14.43
N ILE A 217 6.86 10.17 -13.20
CA ILE A 217 6.98 11.01 -12.01
C ILE A 217 8.37 10.78 -11.43
N LEU A 218 9.16 11.85 -11.30
CA LEU A 218 10.47 11.84 -10.67
C LEU A 218 10.41 12.60 -9.35
N ALA A 219 10.90 11.99 -8.27
CA ALA A 219 11.13 12.72 -7.03
C ALA A 219 12.25 13.75 -7.24
N ASP A 220 12.05 14.95 -6.72
CA ASP A 220 13.09 16.00 -6.67
C ASP A 220 14.40 15.50 -6.03
N THR A 221 14.30 14.70 -4.96
CA THR A 221 15.44 14.06 -4.27
C THR A 221 16.29 13.14 -5.17
N LEU A 222 15.72 12.63 -6.25
CA LEU A 222 16.40 11.74 -7.19
C LEU A 222 17.24 12.56 -8.20
N LYS A 223 16.76 13.74 -8.61
CA LYS A 223 17.49 14.64 -9.51
C LYS A 223 18.78 15.17 -8.87
N ASP A 224 18.76 15.45 -7.57
CA ASP A 224 19.89 16.08 -6.88
C ASP A 224 21.05 15.12 -6.58
N LYS A 225 20.81 13.79 -6.61
CA LYS A 225 21.77 12.78 -6.14
C LYS A 225 22.22 11.78 -7.21
N TYR A 226 21.47 11.70 -8.31
CA TYR A 226 21.70 10.70 -9.36
C TYR A 226 22.09 11.37 -10.68
N SER A 227 23.03 10.76 -11.39
CA SER A 227 23.41 11.19 -12.73
C SER A 227 22.29 10.86 -13.72
N TYR A 228 22.27 11.54 -14.87
CA TYR A 228 21.26 11.25 -15.90
C TYR A 228 21.32 9.80 -16.40
N ASP A 229 22.50 9.17 -16.39
CA ASP A 229 22.68 7.76 -16.75
C ASP A 229 22.03 6.84 -15.70
N GLU A 230 22.22 7.13 -14.41
CA GLU A 230 21.56 6.40 -13.32
C GLU A 230 20.03 6.55 -13.39
N ILE A 231 19.53 7.76 -13.66
CA ILE A 231 18.09 8.03 -13.83
C ILE A 231 17.53 7.28 -15.04
N GLU A 232 18.26 7.23 -16.17
CA GLU A 232 17.86 6.49 -17.36
C GLU A 232 17.73 4.99 -17.07
N VAL A 233 18.66 4.41 -16.31
CA VAL A 233 18.60 3.00 -15.89
C VAL A 233 17.40 2.73 -14.98
N ILE A 234 17.12 3.60 -14.01
CA ILE A 234 15.94 3.49 -13.14
C ILE A 234 14.66 3.50 -13.98
N LEU A 235 14.55 4.42 -14.93
CA LEU A 235 13.36 4.51 -15.78
C LEU A 235 13.27 3.35 -16.79
N ALA A 236 14.40 2.81 -17.24
CA ALA A 236 14.41 1.61 -18.06
C ALA A 236 13.85 0.40 -17.29
N HIS A 237 14.18 0.30 -15.99
CA HIS A 237 13.59 -0.69 -15.09
C HIS A 237 12.08 -0.48 -14.95
N GLU A 238 11.61 0.74 -14.66
CA GLU A 238 10.17 1.06 -14.57
C GLU A 238 9.40 0.75 -15.88
N PHE A 239 9.99 1.08 -17.03
CA PHE A 239 9.41 0.76 -18.34
C PHE A 239 9.41 -0.74 -18.63
N ALA A 240 10.37 -1.50 -18.10
CA ALA A 240 10.39 -2.95 -18.21
C ALA A 240 9.20 -3.59 -17.50
N HIS A 241 8.79 -3.10 -16.32
CA HIS A 241 7.57 -3.57 -15.65
C HIS A 241 6.34 -3.44 -16.54
N TYR A 242 6.22 -2.32 -17.24
CA TYR A 242 5.14 -2.09 -18.19
C TYR A 242 5.23 -3.05 -19.39
N LYS A 243 6.41 -3.15 -20.02
CA LYS A 243 6.62 -3.97 -21.23
C LYS A 243 6.40 -5.46 -20.97
N LEU A 244 6.81 -5.94 -19.79
CA LEU A 244 6.63 -7.33 -19.35
C LEU A 244 5.27 -7.61 -18.72
N LYS A 245 4.35 -6.62 -18.73
CA LYS A 245 2.98 -6.69 -18.21
C LYS A 245 2.93 -7.15 -16.75
N HIS A 246 3.88 -6.71 -15.93
CA HIS A 246 3.99 -7.09 -14.52
C HIS A 246 2.73 -6.72 -13.74
N LEU A 247 2.18 -5.51 -13.95
CA LEU A 247 0.93 -5.09 -13.32
C LEU A 247 -0.26 -6.01 -13.69
N SER A 248 -0.40 -6.41 -14.96
CA SER A 248 -1.47 -7.31 -15.38
C SER A 248 -1.34 -8.71 -14.76
N LYS A 249 -0.11 -9.23 -14.65
CA LYS A 249 0.16 -10.50 -13.97
C LYS A 249 -0.21 -10.43 -12.49
N LEU A 250 0.18 -9.36 -11.81
CA LEU A 250 -0.16 -9.13 -10.40
C LEU A 250 -1.67 -9.02 -10.19
N ILE A 251 -2.37 -8.23 -11.02
CA ILE A 251 -3.83 -8.12 -10.98
C ILE A 251 -4.52 -9.48 -11.15
N PHE A 252 -4.03 -10.29 -12.09
CA PHE A 252 -4.61 -11.62 -12.33
C PHE A 252 -4.43 -12.54 -11.11
N VAL A 253 -3.21 -12.62 -10.58
CA VAL A 253 -2.90 -13.43 -9.39
C VAL A 253 -3.67 -12.94 -8.17
N SER A 254 -3.71 -11.63 -7.93
CA SER A 254 -4.44 -11.05 -6.80
C SER A 254 -5.95 -11.29 -6.92
N SER A 255 -6.51 -11.22 -8.13
CA SER A 255 -7.94 -11.49 -8.37
C SER A 255 -8.31 -12.92 -7.99
N ILE A 256 -7.48 -13.91 -8.36
CA ILE A 256 -7.68 -15.31 -7.96
C ILE A 256 -7.59 -15.44 -6.43
N ALA A 257 -6.57 -14.82 -5.81
CA ALA A 257 -6.40 -14.87 -4.37
C ALA A 257 -7.60 -14.25 -3.62
N ILE A 258 -8.15 -13.13 -4.09
CA ILE A 258 -9.34 -12.48 -3.53
C ILE A 258 -10.56 -13.41 -3.60
N ILE A 259 -10.80 -14.02 -4.77
CA ILE A 259 -11.93 -14.96 -4.96
C ILE A 259 -11.80 -16.16 -4.01
N ILE A 260 -10.61 -16.75 -3.92
CA ILE A 260 -10.33 -17.85 -3.00
C ILE A 260 -10.54 -17.42 -1.54
N SER A 261 -10.06 -16.23 -1.16
CA SER A 261 -10.17 -15.73 0.21
C SER A 261 -11.63 -15.56 0.62
N PHE A 262 -12.46 -14.90 -0.18
CA PHE A 262 -13.88 -14.74 0.11
C PHE A 262 -14.65 -16.07 0.08
N TYR A 263 -14.28 -16.97 -0.83
CA TYR A 263 -14.87 -18.31 -0.86
C TYR A 263 -14.56 -19.10 0.42
N LEU A 264 -13.33 -19.01 0.93
CA LEU A 264 -12.94 -19.64 2.20
C LEU A 264 -13.66 -19.02 3.39
N ILE A 265 -13.82 -17.69 3.43
CA ILE A 265 -14.65 -17.02 4.46
C ILE A 265 -16.08 -17.57 4.41
N PHE A 266 -16.66 -17.66 3.21
CA PHE A 266 -18.00 -18.21 3.03
C PHE A 266 -18.13 -19.64 3.55
N LYS A 267 -17.13 -20.49 3.36
CA LYS A 267 -17.17 -21.88 3.79
C LYS A 267 -16.84 -22.11 5.26
N THR A 268 -16.01 -21.26 5.87
CA THR A 268 -15.42 -21.56 7.20
C THR A 268 -15.87 -20.60 8.31
N SER A 269 -16.48 -19.46 7.97
CA SER A 269 -16.86 -18.43 8.96
C SER A 269 -17.81 -18.93 10.05
N GLY A 270 -18.69 -19.90 9.75
CA GLY A 270 -19.66 -20.42 10.70
C GLY A 270 -19.04 -20.94 12.00
N SER A 271 -17.94 -21.70 11.91
CA SER A 271 -17.25 -22.22 13.11
C SER A 271 -16.66 -21.12 13.97
N LEU A 272 -16.08 -20.10 13.35
CA LEU A 272 -15.45 -18.98 14.05
C LEU A 272 -16.49 -18.04 14.67
N LEU A 273 -17.61 -17.80 13.96
CA LEU A 273 -18.75 -17.07 14.50
C LEU A 273 -19.33 -17.76 15.74
N HIS A 274 -19.57 -19.07 15.65
CA HIS A 274 -20.07 -19.84 16.79
C HIS A 274 -19.12 -19.78 17.99
N PHE A 275 -17.81 -19.89 17.75
CA PHE A 275 -16.80 -19.78 18.80
C PHE A 275 -16.86 -18.44 19.56
N PHE A 276 -17.12 -17.34 18.85
CA PHE A 276 -17.29 -16.01 19.46
C PHE A 276 -18.75 -15.67 19.82
N GLY A 277 -19.68 -16.64 19.73
CA GLY A 277 -21.10 -16.47 20.04
C GLY A 277 -21.82 -15.46 19.13
N LEU A 278 -21.38 -15.31 17.89
CA LEU A 278 -21.98 -14.43 16.88
C LEU A 278 -22.92 -15.24 15.99
N ALA A 279 -24.07 -14.65 15.64
CA ALA A 279 -25.11 -15.37 14.90
C ALA A 279 -24.84 -15.46 13.38
N SER A 280 -24.32 -14.38 12.78
CA SER A 280 -24.13 -14.29 11.32
C SER A 280 -23.05 -13.27 10.96
N LEU A 281 -22.44 -13.43 9.78
CA LEU A 281 -21.57 -12.40 9.17
C LEU A 281 -22.32 -11.10 8.87
N SER A 282 -23.65 -11.14 8.73
CA SER A 282 -24.48 -9.95 8.49
C SER A 282 -24.61 -9.06 9.73
N ASP A 283 -24.20 -9.54 10.91
CA ASP A 283 -24.09 -8.72 12.12
C ASP A 283 -22.83 -7.84 12.04
N ILE A 284 -22.97 -6.56 12.38
CA ILE A 284 -21.84 -5.62 12.43
C ILE A 284 -20.81 -6.04 13.49
N ALA A 285 -21.24 -6.71 14.57
CA ALA A 285 -20.35 -7.28 15.58
C ALA A 285 -19.42 -8.38 15.02
N ALA A 286 -19.73 -8.93 13.85
CA ALA A 286 -18.90 -9.91 13.16
C ALA A 286 -17.83 -9.29 12.24
N LEU A 287 -17.79 -7.96 12.07
CA LEU A 287 -16.76 -7.30 11.26
C LEU A 287 -15.32 -7.72 11.64
N PRO A 288 -14.94 -7.79 12.93
CA PRO A 288 -13.57 -8.19 13.28
C PRO A 288 -13.25 -9.64 12.93
N VAL A 289 -14.24 -10.53 12.82
CA VAL A 289 -14.03 -11.91 12.33
C VAL A 289 -13.54 -11.88 10.89
N ILE A 290 -14.11 -11.03 10.04
CA ILE A 290 -13.66 -10.84 8.66
C ILE A 290 -12.23 -10.28 8.61
N LEU A 291 -11.90 -9.35 9.51
CA LEU A 291 -10.54 -8.81 9.64
C LEU A 291 -9.53 -9.91 10.02
N VAL A 292 -9.89 -10.82 10.93
CA VAL A 292 -9.04 -11.98 11.28
C VAL A 292 -8.75 -12.82 10.04
N TYR A 293 -9.76 -13.10 9.20
CA TYR A 293 -9.55 -13.83 7.95
C TYR A 293 -8.56 -13.12 7.03
N PHE A 294 -8.76 -11.83 6.76
CA PHE A 294 -7.85 -11.06 5.91
C PHE A 294 -6.44 -11.02 6.46
N PHE A 295 -6.31 -10.93 7.78
CA PHE A 295 -5.02 -10.94 8.44
C PHE A 295 -4.29 -12.27 8.28
N LEU A 296 -4.99 -13.39 8.52
CA LEU A 296 -4.44 -14.74 8.32
C LEU A 296 -4.08 -15.00 6.86
N PHE A 297 -4.95 -14.61 5.92
CA PHE A 297 -4.64 -14.70 4.49
C PHE A 297 -3.40 -13.90 4.14
N GLY A 298 -3.27 -12.65 4.63
CA GLY A 298 -2.10 -11.83 4.40
C GLY A 298 -0.81 -12.48 4.91
N ILE A 299 -0.81 -13.12 6.08
CA ILE A 299 0.36 -13.86 6.57
C ILE A 299 0.71 -15.03 5.63
N ILE A 300 -0.31 -15.79 5.21
CA ILE A 300 -0.14 -17.00 4.40
C ILE A 300 0.31 -16.65 2.97
N THR A 301 -0.20 -15.57 2.37
CA THR A 301 0.11 -15.19 0.97
C THR A 301 1.42 -14.42 0.84
N ARG A 302 1.88 -13.73 1.89
CA ARG A 302 3.11 -12.91 1.89
C ARG A 302 4.34 -13.61 1.27
N PRO A 303 4.71 -14.86 1.62
CA PRO A 303 5.86 -15.54 1.01
C PRO A 303 5.73 -15.70 -0.51
N PHE A 304 4.52 -16.00 -0.99
CA PHE A 304 4.23 -16.18 -2.40
C PHE A 304 4.28 -14.85 -3.16
N GLU A 305 3.69 -13.79 -2.59
CA GLU A 305 3.77 -12.42 -3.13
C GLU A 305 5.23 -11.96 -3.24
N ASN A 306 6.03 -12.18 -2.20
CA ASN A 306 7.46 -11.85 -2.20
C ASN A 306 8.24 -12.63 -3.25
N TYR A 307 7.93 -13.93 -3.44
CA TYR A 307 8.57 -14.74 -4.47
C TYR A 307 8.26 -14.22 -5.88
N ILE A 308 6.98 -13.93 -6.16
CA ILE A 308 6.57 -13.34 -7.44
C ILE A 308 7.26 -12.00 -7.64
N SER A 309 7.16 -11.09 -6.67
CA SER A 309 7.77 -9.76 -6.74
C SER A 309 9.24 -9.84 -7.09
N ARG A 310 10.05 -10.63 -6.37
CA ARG A 310 11.49 -10.80 -6.67
C ARG A 310 11.75 -11.25 -8.10
N ARG A 311 10.94 -12.16 -8.62
CA ARG A 311 11.07 -12.62 -10.01
C ARG A 311 10.73 -11.51 -11.01
N LEU A 312 9.72 -10.69 -10.72
CA LEU A 312 9.37 -9.53 -11.55
C LEU A 312 10.51 -8.51 -11.55
N GLU A 313 11.09 -8.20 -10.39
CA GLU A 313 12.25 -7.29 -10.26
C GLU A 313 13.44 -7.80 -11.10
N THR A 314 13.82 -9.07 -10.96
CA THR A 314 14.94 -9.65 -11.72
C THR A 314 14.71 -9.57 -13.24
N ASN A 315 13.48 -9.76 -13.70
CA ASN A 315 13.16 -9.62 -15.12
C ASN A 315 13.24 -8.16 -15.59
N ALA A 316 12.82 -7.21 -14.75
CA ALA A 316 12.88 -5.78 -15.04
C ALA A 316 14.34 -5.30 -15.12
N ASP A 317 15.18 -5.69 -14.16
CA ASP A 317 16.61 -5.40 -14.14
C ASP A 317 17.33 -5.94 -15.38
N LYS A 318 17.05 -7.20 -15.73
CA LYS A 318 17.64 -7.82 -16.92
C LYS A 318 17.30 -7.04 -18.19
N MET A 319 16.04 -6.66 -18.37
CA MET A 319 15.60 -5.88 -19.54
C MET A 319 16.20 -4.46 -19.52
N ALA A 320 16.27 -3.82 -18.35
CA ALA A 320 16.87 -2.50 -18.21
C ALA A 320 18.35 -2.51 -18.64
N LEU A 321 19.11 -3.52 -18.22
CA LEU A 321 20.51 -3.71 -18.60
C LEU A 321 20.67 -4.06 -20.09
N GLU A 322 19.79 -4.89 -20.65
CA GLU A 322 19.79 -5.23 -22.09
C GLU A 322 19.52 -4.01 -22.98
N VAL A 323 18.62 -3.12 -22.55
CA VAL A 323 18.25 -1.92 -23.32
C VAL A 323 19.29 -0.81 -23.18
N THR A 324 19.76 -0.55 -21.96
CA THR A 324 20.66 0.59 -21.67
C THR A 324 22.13 0.26 -21.94
N GLY A 325 22.57 -0.97 -21.67
CA GLY A 325 23.98 -1.35 -21.68
C GLY A 325 24.81 -0.73 -20.55
N GLN A 326 24.19 0.01 -19.63
CA GLN A 326 24.87 0.86 -18.64
C GLN A 326 25.10 0.12 -17.31
N ARG A 327 25.97 -0.90 -17.32
CA ARG A 327 26.27 -1.69 -16.11
C ARG A 327 26.84 -0.84 -14.96
N GLY A 328 27.74 0.08 -15.28
CA GLY A 328 28.36 0.96 -14.28
C GLY A 328 27.34 1.88 -13.60
N ALA A 329 26.42 2.48 -14.38
CA ALA A 329 25.35 3.31 -13.83
C ALA A 329 24.37 2.47 -13.01
N PHE A 330 24.04 1.25 -13.42
CA PHE A 330 23.20 0.34 -12.64
C PHE A 330 23.83 0.00 -11.28
N MET A 331 25.12 -0.35 -11.24
CA MET A 331 25.82 -0.64 -9.98
C MET A 331 25.88 0.57 -9.06
N SER A 332 26.30 1.72 -9.59
CA SER A 332 26.37 2.98 -8.83
C SER A 332 25.00 3.41 -8.30
N MET A 333 23.94 3.22 -9.10
CA MET A 333 22.56 3.49 -8.68
C MET A 333 22.13 2.58 -7.53
N MET A 334 22.40 1.27 -7.62
CA MET A 334 22.07 0.31 -6.57
C MET A 334 22.84 0.55 -5.27
N ASP A 335 24.07 1.06 -5.35
CA ASP A 335 24.86 1.44 -4.16
C ASP A 335 24.32 2.71 -3.47
N LYS A 336 23.65 3.59 -4.22
CA LYS A 336 23.11 4.87 -3.73
C LYS A 336 21.68 4.76 -3.17
N LEU A 337 20.86 3.84 -3.69
CA LEU A 337 19.51 3.56 -3.21
C LEU A 337 19.52 2.96 -1.81
#